data_AF-A0A8T5LN86-F1
#
_entry.id   AF-A0A8T5LN86-F1
#
_cell.length_a   1.000
_cell.length_b   1.000
_cell.length_c   1.000
_cell.angle_alpha   90.00
_cell.angle_beta   90.00
_cell.angle_gamma   90.00
#
_symmetry.space_group_name_H-M   'P 1'
#
loop_
_entity.id
_entity.type
_entity.pdbx_description
1 polymer ?
#
loop_
_entity_poly.entity_id
_entity_poly.type
_entity_poly.pdbx_seq_one_letter_code
_entity_poly.pdbx_strand_id
1 'polypeptide(L)'
;MIISFFEEFPTDENLEKLRLITWPTKLHVAAKSPKEFEKIKKKVINDNRNDRNDKNKKNDKNQIKELIYWPILERKEGYWISPFSERKALLRIFNELKNKKISIMLDLELPTTKNSLLYITQSLNFLRNKRLIKRFIKYYQGKIYLAEYWPLGKIKKRILQLFGLHYNIKTRKINVIKMLYHSMLPFSDNLFRR
;
A
#
# COMPACT_ATOMS: atom_id res chain seq x y z
N MET A 1 -15.51 0.41 -14.87
CA MET A 1 -14.55 -0.37 -14.04
C MET A 1 -13.20 0.33 -14.08
N ILE A 2 -12.52 0.53 -12.96
CA ILE A 2 -11.15 1.09 -12.91
C ILE A 2 -10.24 -0.02 -12.39
N ILE A 3 -9.15 -0.29 -13.10
CA ILE A 3 -8.14 -1.28 -12.70
C ILE A 3 -7.03 -0.54 -11.92
N SER A 4 -6.56 -1.14 -10.83
CA SER A 4 -5.44 -0.60 -10.06
C SER A 4 -4.20 -1.47 -10.24
N PHE A 5 -3.03 -0.85 -10.42
CA PHE A 5 -1.73 -1.52 -10.39
C PHE A 5 -0.96 -1.12 -9.15
N PHE A 6 -0.11 -2.03 -8.67
CA PHE A 6 0.72 -1.88 -7.48
C PHE A 6 2.16 -2.14 -7.88
N GLU A 7 3.00 -1.12 -7.77
CA GLU A 7 4.43 -1.20 -8.05
C GLU A 7 5.19 -1.08 -6.73
N GLU A 8 5.67 -2.21 -6.22
CA GLU A 8 6.40 -2.31 -4.95
C GLU A 8 7.87 -1.92 -5.09
N PHE A 9 8.45 -2.11 -6.27
CA PHE A 9 9.87 -1.85 -6.54
C PHE A 9 10.01 -1.00 -7.79
N PRO A 10 9.61 0.29 -7.74
CA PRO A 10 9.61 1.14 -8.91
C PRO A 10 11.02 1.29 -9.48
N THR A 11 11.22 0.70 -10.65
CA THR A 11 12.40 0.85 -11.49
C THR A 11 12.02 1.55 -12.79
N ASP A 12 13.01 2.07 -13.50
CA ASP A 12 12.80 2.70 -14.80
C ASP A 12 12.15 1.72 -15.80
N GLU A 13 12.60 0.47 -15.81
CA GLU A 13 12.04 -0.61 -16.63
C GLU A 13 10.58 -0.92 -16.28
N ASN A 14 10.25 -1.03 -14.99
CA ASN A 14 8.88 -1.33 -14.56
C ASN A 14 7.93 -0.17 -14.88
N LEU A 15 8.39 1.08 -14.70
CA LEU A 15 7.60 2.26 -15.00
C LEU A 15 7.41 2.46 -16.52
N GLU A 16 8.35 2.01 -17.37
CA GLU A 16 8.18 2.05 -18.82
C GLU A 16 7.01 1.17 -19.29
N LYS A 17 6.73 0.06 -18.59
CA LYS A 17 5.59 -0.85 -18.88
C LYS A 17 4.23 -0.15 -18.76
N LEU A 18 4.16 1.01 -18.10
CA LEU A 18 2.94 1.81 -18.04
C LEU A 18 2.43 2.25 -19.42
N ARG A 19 3.29 2.33 -20.45
CA ARG A 19 2.89 2.62 -21.84
C ARG A 19 1.93 1.59 -22.43
N LEU A 20 1.90 0.37 -21.87
CA LEU A 20 1.02 -0.71 -22.30
C LEU A 20 -0.40 -0.56 -21.73
N ILE A 21 -0.60 0.33 -20.76
CA ILE A 21 -1.90 0.54 -20.12
C ILE A 21 -2.72 1.49 -20.98
N THR A 22 -3.76 0.94 -21.64
CA THR A 22 -4.64 1.68 -22.55
C THR A 22 -5.99 2.08 -21.94
N TRP A 23 -6.18 1.83 -20.63
CA TRP A 23 -7.46 2.07 -19.92
C TRP A 23 -7.29 2.85 -18.61
N PRO A 24 -8.34 3.55 -18.14
CA PRO A 24 -8.32 4.30 -16.88
C PRO A 24 -7.86 3.47 -15.68
N THR A 25 -6.78 3.92 -15.05
CA THR A 25 -6.02 3.15 -14.07
C THR A 25 -5.64 4.00 -12.86
N LYS A 26 -5.59 3.37 -11.68
CA LYS A 26 -4.91 3.92 -10.49
C LYS A 26 -3.57 3.22 -10.30
N LEU A 27 -2.53 3.98 -10.03
CA LEU A 27 -1.19 3.43 -9.80
C LEU A 27 -0.77 3.67 -8.36
N HIS A 28 -0.58 2.59 -7.62
CA HIS A 28 -0.04 2.59 -6.27
C HIS A 28 1.47 2.36 -6.36
N VAL A 29 2.27 3.28 -5.82
CA VAL A 29 3.74 3.23 -5.96
C VAL A 29 4.39 3.24 -4.59
N ALA A 30 5.15 2.20 -4.31
CA ALA A 30 5.94 2.11 -3.09
C ALA A 30 7.10 3.12 -3.11
N ALA A 31 7.29 3.83 -2.02
CA ALA A 31 8.46 4.69 -1.83
C ALA A 31 8.77 4.86 -0.34
N LYS A 32 10.03 5.14 -0.01
CA LYS A 32 10.50 5.28 1.38
C LYS A 32 10.18 6.65 1.97
N SER A 33 9.91 7.64 1.11
CA SER A 33 9.57 9.01 1.51
C SER A 33 8.64 9.70 0.51
N PRO A 34 7.89 10.75 0.93
CA PRO A 34 7.13 11.59 0.01
C PRO A 34 7.98 12.25 -1.07
N LYS A 35 9.26 12.55 -0.78
CA LYS A 35 10.17 13.17 -1.76
C LYS A 35 10.50 12.21 -2.89
N GLU A 36 10.74 10.95 -2.57
CA GLU A 36 10.96 9.88 -3.56
C GLU A 36 9.70 9.63 -4.39
N PHE A 37 8.54 9.54 -3.74
CA PHE A 37 7.25 9.43 -4.44
C PHE A 37 7.02 10.59 -5.42
N GLU A 38 7.29 11.84 -5.03
CA GLU A 38 7.13 13.00 -5.92
C GLU A 38 8.10 12.96 -7.11
N LYS A 39 9.30 12.37 -6.98
CA LYS A 39 10.20 12.14 -8.12
C LYS A 39 9.58 11.15 -9.12
N ILE A 40 9.11 10.00 -8.62
CA ILE A 40 8.47 8.97 -9.46
C ILE A 40 7.22 9.54 -10.15
N LYS A 41 6.40 10.27 -9.40
CA LYS A 41 5.21 10.93 -9.92
C LYS A 41 5.53 11.91 -11.05
N LYS A 42 6.57 12.73 -10.91
CA LYS A 42 7.02 13.63 -12.00
C LYS A 42 7.44 12.85 -13.24
N LYS A 43 8.20 11.76 -13.06
CA LYS A 43 8.62 10.89 -14.16
C LYS A 43 7.42 10.30 -14.90
N VAL A 44 6.51 9.63 -14.19
CA VAL A 44 5.29 9.05 -14.77
C VAL A 44 4.45 10.12 -15.50
N ILE A 45 4.34 11.33 -14.97
CA ILE A 45 3.60 12.42 -15.64
C ILE A 45 4.31 12.89 -16.92
N ASN A 46 5.64 12.98 -16.92
CA ASN A 46 6.42 13.43 -18.08
C ASN A 46 6.41 12.40 -19.21
N ASP A 47 6.59 11.11 -18.89
CA ASP A 47 6.60 10.04 -19.89
C ASP A 47 5.23 9.96 -20.60
N ASN A 48 4.14 10.10 -19.84
CA ASN A 48 2.77 10.20 -20.39
C ASN A 48 2.50 11.46 -21.25
N ARG A 49 3.38 12.47 -21.21
CA ARG A 49 3.29 13.67 -22.07
C ARG A 49 4.10 13.51 -23.35
N ASN A 50 5.28 12.89 -23.29
CA ASN A 50 6.17 12.74 -24.43
C ASN A 50 5.63 11.77 -25.50
N ASP A 51 4.88 10.74 -25.09
CA ASP A 51 4.17 9.82 -26.01
C ASP A 51 3.08 10.50 -26.88
N ARG A 52 2.75 11.77 -26.62
CA ARG A 52 1.72 12.52 -27.36
C ARG A 52 2.23 13.23 -28.61
N ASN A 53 3.55 13.26 -28.84
CA ASN A 53 4.13 13.91 -30.02
C ASN A 53 3.94 13.09 -31.31
N ASP A 54 3.38 11.88 -31.22
CA ASP A 54 2.97 11.11 -32.38
C ASP A 54 1.60 11.59 -32.89
N LYS A 55 1.62 12.43 -33.93
CA LYS A 55 0.46 13.16 -34.49
C LYS A 55 -0.71 12.27 -34.92
N ASN A 56 -0.51 10.95 -35.03
CA ASN A 56 -1.53 9.98 -35.43
C ASN A 56 -2.32 9.38 -34.25
N LYS A 57 -1.94 9.65 -32.99
CA LYS A 57 -2.55 9.04 -31.80
C LYS A 57 -3.46 10.02 -31.05
N LYS A 58 -4.51 10.51 -31.73
CA LYS A 58 -5.41 11.58 -31.24
C LYS A 58 -6.24 11.25 -29.97
N ASN A 59 -6.15 10.05 -29.38
CA ASN A 59 -7.05 9.57 -28.32
C ASN A 59 -6.40 9.12 -26.99
N ASP A 60 -5.07 9.15 -26.83
CA ASP A 60 -4.43 8.66 -25.60
C ASP A 60 -4.44 9.71 -24.47
N LYS A 61 -5.63 9.90 -23.88
CA LYS A 61 -5.79 10.56 -22.58
C LYS A 61 -4.94 9.82 -21.56
N ASN A 62 -4.15 10.54 -20.75
CA ASN A 62 -3.40 9.98 -19.62
C ASN A 62 -4.25 8.93 -18.89
N GLN A 63 -3.85 7.67 -19.00
CA GLN A 63 -4.64 6.55 -18.51
C GLN A 63 -4.51 6.43 -16.99
N ILE A 64 -3.42 6.93 -16.42
CA ILE A 64 -3.23 7.02 -14.97
C ILE A 64 -4.06 8.17 -14.40
N LYS A 65 -5.21 7.85 -13.79
CA LYS A 65 -6.17 8.80 -13.21
C LYS A 65 -5.78 9.25 -11.80
N GLU A 66 -5.04 8.43 -11.07
CA GLU A 66 -4.58 8.73 -9.73
C GLU A 66 -3.25 8.00 -9.48
N LEU A 67 -2.26 8.73 -8.95
CA LEU A 67 -1.06 8.12 -8.35
C LEU A 67 -1.21 8.16 -6.84
N ILE A 68 -1.04 7.01 -6.21
CA ILE A 68 -1.21 6.81 -4.78
C ILE A 68 0.15 6.47 -4.18
N TYR A 69 0.56 7.22 -3.16
CA TYR A 69 1.80 6.96 -2.43
C TYR A 69 1.62 5.77 -1.49
N TRP A 70 2.42 4.74 -1.67
CA TRP A 70 2.49 3.59 -0.77
C TRP A 70 3.75 3.70 0.10
N PRO A 71 3.65 4.31 1.29
CA PRO A 71 4.78 4.35 2.23
C PRO A 71 5.20 2.94 2.64
N ILE A 72 6.49 2.65 2.47
CA ILE A 72 7.12 1.40 2.92
C ILE A 72 8.12 1.67 4.05
N LEU A 73 8.17 0.75 5.02
CA LEU A 73 9.21 0.73 6.05
C LEU A 73 10.41 -0.07 5.53
N GLU A 74 11.58 0.10 6.13
CA GLU A 74 12.65 -0.86 5.87
C GLU A 74 12.26 -2.26 6.36
N ARG A 75 12.85 -3.31 5.77
CA ARG A 75 12.56 -4.68 6.20
C ARG A 75 12.84 -4.91 7.68
N LYS A 76 13.91 -4.32 8.20
CA LYS A 76 14.26 -4.37 9.63
C LYS A 76 13.26 -3.62 10.52
N GLU A 77 12.52 -2.67 9.98
CA GLU A 77 11.51 -1.89 10.69
C GLU A 77 10.12 -2.56 10.66
N GLY A 78 9.98 -3.68 9.93
CA GLY A 78 8.75 -4.46 9.79
C GLY A 78 8.18 -4.48 8.37
N TYR A 79 8.73 -3.68 7.45
CA TYR A 79 8.32 -3.54 6.05
C TYR A 79 6.93 -2.92 5.85
N TRP A 80 5.89 -3.58 6.36
CA TRP A 80 4.49 -3.13 6.32
C TRP A 80 4.04 -2.46 7.61
N ILE A 81 2.91 -1.76 7.56
CA ILE A 81 2.37 -1.02 8.70
C ILE A 81 1.60 -1.97 9.60
N SER A 82 2.12 -2.22 10.80
CA SER A 82 1.42 -2.96 11.84
C SER A 82 1.73 -2.39 13.22
N PRO A 83 0.95 -2.79 14.24
CA PRO A 83 1.33 -2.51 15.63
C PRO A 83 2.68 -3.11 16.05
N PHE A 84 3.18 -4.14 15.36
CA PHE A 84 4.49 -4.76 15.61
C PHE A 84 5.64 -4.12 14.83
N SER A 85 5.35 -3.16 13.95
CA SER A 85 6.40 -2.43 13.23
C SER A 85 7.13 -1.47 14.17
N GLU A 86 8.36 -1.11 13.84
CA GLU A 86 9.18 -0.25 14.68
C GLU A 86 8.50 1.11 14.90
N ARG A 87 8.32 1.48 16.17
CA ARG A 87 7.62 2.72 16.54
C ARG A 87 8.25 3.96 15.93
N LYS A 88 9.59 4.04 15.88
CA LYS A 88 10.30 5.18 15.30
C LYS A 88 10.00 5.33 13.81
N ALA A 89 9.94 4.22 13.08
CA ALA A 89 9.62 4.19 11.66
C ALA A 89 8.17 4.61 11.38
N LEU A 90 7.21 4.12 12.18
CA LEU A 90 5.81 4.58 12.11
C LEU A 90 5.69 6.09 12.35
N LEU A 91 6.36 6.61 13.39
CA LEU A 91 6.38 8.05 13.70
C LEU A 91 7.00 8.86 12.57
N ARG A 92 8.11 8.39 11.99
CA ARG A 92 8.79 9.02 10.85
C ARG A 92 7.81 9.18 9.68
N ILE A 93 7.20 8.08 9.21
CA ILE A 93 6.28 8.12 8.06
C ILE A 93 5.06 9.01 8.35
N PHE A 94 4.45 8.89 9.52
CA PHE A 94 3.25 9.69 9.84
C PHE A 94 3.57 11.18 10.02
N ASN A 95 4.76 11.53 10.52
CA ASN A 95 5.22 12.91 10.60
C ASN A 95 5.53 13.48 9.21
N GLU A 96 6.18 12.72 8.33
CA GLU A 96 6.43 13.12 6.94
C GLU A 96 5.12 13.39 6.17
N LEU A 97 4.06 12.66 6.51
CA LEU A 97 2.73 12.80 5.92
C LEU A 97 1.86 13.85 6.62
N LYS A 98 2.29 14.40 7.76
CA LYS A 98 1.53 15.41 8.50
C LYS A 98 1.29 16.63 7.63
N ASN A 99 0.06 17.14 7.62
CA ASN A 99 -0.38 18.29 6.82
C ASN A 99 -0.27 18.12 5.29
N LYS A 100 0.07 16.94 4.78
CA LYS A 100 0.03 16.64 3.34
C LYS A 100 -1.36 16.14 2.95
N LYS A 101 -1.79 16.49 1.74
CA LYS A 101 -3.05 16.04 1.13
C LYS A 101 -2.82 15.09 -0.05
N ILE A 102 -1.85 14.19 0.11
CA ILE A 102 -1.50 13.18 -0.92
C ILE A 102 -2.43 11.97 -0.73
N SER A 103 -2.88 11.34 -1.81
CA SER A 103 -3.55 10.04 -1.72
C SER A 103 -2.53 8.98 -1.30
N ILE A 104 -2.78 8.26 -0.21
CA ILE A 104 -1.86 7.25 0.31
C ILE A 104 -2.48 5.86 0.38
N MET A 105 -1.66 4.82 0.33
CA MET A 105 -2.05 3.45 0.66
C MET A 105 -1.23 2.96 1.85
N LEU A 106 -1.90 2.55 2.93
CA LEU A 106 -1.25 1.83 4.02
C LEU A 106 -1.51 0.35 3.82
N ASP A 107 -0.43 -0.42 3.75
CA ASP A 107 -0.51 -1.87 3.74
C ASP A 107 -0.45 -2.40 5.17
N LEU A 108 -1.56 -3.02 5.59
CA LEU A 108 -1.79 -3.46 6.96
C LEU A 108 -1.51 -4.95 7.09
N GLU A 109 -0.23 -5.28 7.16
CA GLU A 109 0.26 -6.65 7.31
C GLU A 109 1.23 -6.79 8.47
N LEU A 110 1.31 -7.99 9.03
CA LEU A 110 2.30 -8.28 10.05
C LEU A 110 3.72 -8.24 9.47
N PRO A 111 4.75 -7.98 10.31
CA PRO A 111 6.12 -8.03 9.86
C PRO A 111 6.48 -9.37 9.22
N THR A 112 7.25 -9.32 8.14
CA THR A 112 7.72 -10.55 7.49
C THR A 112 8.59 -11.39 8.45
N THR A 113 8.60 -12.71 8.24
CA THR A 113 9.33 -13.68 9.09
C THR A 113 10.84 -13.43 9.17
N LYS A 114 11.41 -12.66 8.24
CA LYS A 114 12.82 -12.26 8.24
C LYS A 114 13.21 -11.41 9.45
N ASN A 115 12.26 -10.80 10.15
CA ASN A 115 12.52 -10.09 11.40
C ASN A 115 11.49 -10.44 12.49
N SER A 116 11.46 -11.71 12.88
CA SER A 116 10.57 -12.23 13.93
C SER A 116 10.80 -11.59 15.31
N LEU A 117 11.98 -11.01 15.56
CA LEU A 117 12.28 -10.30 16.82
C LEU A 117 11.39 -9.07 17.03
N LEU A 118 10.78 -8.52 15.98
CA LEU A 118 9.84 -7.41 16.09
C LEU A 118 8.60 -7.76 16.92
N TYR A 119 8.12 -9.00 16.85
CA TYR A 119 6.97 -9.42 17.66
C TYR A 119 7.26 -9.31 19.15
N ILE A 120 8.49 -9.61 19.56
CA ILE A 120 8.94 -9.54 20.95
C ILE A 120 9.27 -8.09 21.32
N THR A 121 10.16 -7.44 20.56
CA THR A 121 10.67 -6.10 20.88
C THR A 121 9.62 -5.00 20.77
N GLN A 122 8.63 -5.14 19.89
CA GLN A 122 7.53 -4.17 19.76
C GLN A 122 6.26 -4.58 20.52
N SER A 123 6.22 -5.72 21.20
CA SER A 123 5.06 -6.14 22.01
C SER A 123 4.67 -5.07 23.05
N LEU A 124 5.65 -4.48 23.74
CA LEU A 124 5.44 -3.39 24.70
C LEU A 124 4.88 -2.11 24.05
N ASN A 125 5.20 -1.88 22.78
CA ASN A 125 4.71 -0.74 22.01
C ASN A 125 3.40 -1.05 21.27
N PHE A 126 2.95 -2.31 21.22
CA PHE A 126 1.83 -2.76 20.40
C PHE A 126 0.59 -1.88 20.56
N LEU A 127 0.11 -1.66 21.79
CA LEU A 127 -1.08 -0.84 22.03
C LEU A 127 -0.85 0.62 21.65
N ARG A 128 0.36 1.15 21.89
CA ARG A 128 0.74 2.52 21.53
C ARG A 128 0.79 2.70 20.01
N ASN A 129 1.33 1.73 19.29
CA ASN A 129 1.42 1.71 17.83
C ASN A 129 0.04 1.51 17.19
N LYS A 130 -0.77 0.59 17.71
CA LYS A 130 -2.16 0.41 17.28
C LYS A 130 -2.99 1.68 17.42
N ARG A 131 -2.85 2.41 18.54
CA ARG A 131 -3.49 3.72 18.75
C ARG A 131 -2.92 4.78 17.80
N LEU A 132 -1.61 4.79 17.58
CA LEU A 132 -0.94 5.71 16.66
C LEU A 132 -1.49 5.55 15.24
N ILE A 133 -1.50 4.32 14.70
CA ILE A 133 -2.04 4.00 13.37
C ILE A 133 -3.52 4.40 13.29
N LYS A 134 -4.35 4.02 14.28
CA LYS A 134 -5.77 4.39 14.32
C LYS A 134 -5.98 5.90 14.27
N ARG A 135 -5.19 6.67 15.04
CA ARG A 135 -5.25 8.14 15.05
C ARG A 135 -4.83 8.72 13.71
N PHE A 136 -3.74 8.22 13.13
CA PHE A 136 -3.28 8.65 11.82
C PHE A 136 -4.39 8.46 10.77
N ILE A 137 -4.95 7.25 10.65
CA ILE A 137 -6.03 6.95 9.70
C ILE A 137 -7.25 7.87 9.93
N LYS A 138 -7.63 8.11 11.18
CA LYS A 138 -8.80 8.94 11.52
C LYS A 138 -8.63 10.41 11.15
N TYR A 139 -7.44 10.97 11.32
CA TYR A 139 -7.18 12.41 11.20
C TYR A 139 -6.42 12.81 9.92
N TYR A 140 -5.99 11.85 9.11
CA TYR A 140 -5.32 12.15 7.84
C TYR A 140 -6.23 12.97 6.92
N GLN A 141 -5.68 14.02 6.33
CA GLN A 141 -6.47 14.98 5.56
C GLN A 141 -6.76 14.51 4.13
N GLY A 142 -5.84 13.74 3.54
CA GLY A 142 -5.95 13.18 2.19
C GLY A 142 -6.83 11.93 2.09
N LYS A 143 -6.91 11.36 0.89
CA LYS A 143 -7.53 10.05 0.67
C LYS A 143 -6.60 8.96 1.18
N ILE A 144 -7.16 7.94 1.80
CA ILE A 144 -6.40 6.80 2.30
C ILE A 144 -7.00 5.50 1.76
N TYR A 145 -6.13 4.65 1.24
CA TYR A 145 -6.41 3.29 0.85
C TYR A 145 -5.82 2.39 1.94
N LEU A 146 -6.61 1.47 2.50
CA LEU A 146 -6.13 0.48 3.45
C LEU A 146 -6.12 -0.87 2.74
N ALA A 147 -4.93 -1.40 2.48
CA ALA A 147 -4.79 -2.78 2.03
C ALA A 147 -4.84 -3.68 3.27
N GLU A 148 -5.83 -4.56 3.30
CA GLU A 148 -6.14 -5.41 4.45
C GLU A 148 -6.43 -6.84 3.98
N TYR A 149 -6.12 -7.83 4.81
CA TYR A 149 -6.55 -9.21 4.56
C TYR A 149 -8.08 -9.31 4.39
N TRP A 150 -8.52 -10.21 3.51
CA TRP A 150 -9.94 -10.58 3.40
C TRP A 150 -10.39 -11.39 4.62
N PRO A 151 -11.27 -10.87 5.50
CA PRO A 151 -11.72 -11.63 6.65
C PRO A 151 -12.79 -12.64 6.25
N LEU A 152 -12.48 -13.93 6.30
CA LEU A 152 -13.48 -15.00 6.18
C LEU A 152 -14.25 -15.15 7.51
N GLY A 153 -15.33 -14.39 7.67
CA GLY A 153 -16.25 -14.47 8.81
C GLY A 153 -15.98 -13.50 9.97
N LYS A 154 -16.92 -13.45 10.91
CA LYS A 154 -16.94 -12.49 12.03
C LYS A 154 -15.76 -12.67 12.99
N ILE A 155 -15.34 -13.92 13.24
CA ILE A 155 -14.25 -14.25 14.16
C ILE A 155 -12.92 -13.75 13.62
N LYS A 156 -12.56 -14.12 12.37
CA LYS A 156 -11.33 -13.65 11.72
C LYS A 156 -11.28 -12.13 11.63
N LYS A 157 -12.42 -11.48 11.35
CA LYS A 157 -12.52 -10.01 11.38
C LYS A 157 -12.15 -9.43 12.74
N ARG A 158 -12.64 -10.01 13.85
CA ARG A 158 -12.29 -9.57 15.21
C ARG A 158 -10.81 -9.77 15.52
N ILE A 159 -10.24 -10.90 15.08
CA ILE A 159 -8.80 -11.18 15.24
C ILE A 159 -7.97 -10.12 14.50
N LEU A 160 -8.28 -9.82 13.25
CA LEU A 160 -7.58 -8.76 12.49
C LEU A 160 -7.72 -7.39 13.17
N GLN A 161 -8.90 -7.06 13.72
CA GLN A 161 -9.08 -5.83 14.49
C GLN A 161 -8.25 -5.82 15.78
N LEU A 162 -8.13 -6.97 16.46
CA LEU A 162 -7.31 -7.11 17.65
C LEU A 162 -5.84 -6.86 17.31
N PHE A 163 -5.35 -7.42 16.20
CA PHE A 163 -3.99 -7.22 15.72
C PHE A 163 -3.72 -5.88 15.03
N GLY A 164 -4.74 -5.03 14.86
CA GLY A 164 -4.58 -3.74 14.17
C GLY A 164 -4.31 -3.89 12.67
N LEU A 165 -4.78 -4.98 12.08
CA LEU A 165 -4.74 -5.29 10.64
C LEU A 165 -6.09 -5.04 9.95
N HIS A 166 -7.07 -4.56 10.71
CA HIS A 166 -8.36 -4.14 10.21
C HIS A 166 -8.90 -3.00 11.08
N TYR A 167 -9.28 -1.89 10.46
CA TYR A 167 -9.83 -0.74 11.17
C TYR A 167 -11.25 -0.42 10.71
N ASN A 168 -12.21 -0.50 11.64
CA ASN A 168 -13.58 -0.06 11.39
C ASN A 168 -13.70 1.45 11.65
N ILE A 169 -13.24 2.27 10.70
CA ILE A 169 -13.32 3.73 10.77
C ILE A 169 -14.31 4.19 9.69
N LYS A 170 -15.45 4.72 10.14
CA LYS A 170 -16.49 5.25 9.26
C LYS A 170 -16.15 6.68 8.84
N THR A 171 -15.31 6.83 7.81
CA THR A 171 -15.04 8.13 7.19
C THR A 171 -15.06 8.00 5.67
N ARG A 172 -15.68 8.97 4.97
CA ARG A 172 -15.78 8.98 3.49
C ARG A 172 -14.43 9.03 2.75
N LYS A 173 -13.32 9.21 3.45
CA LYS A 173 -11.97 9.32 2.88
C LYS A 173 -11.21 8.00 2.81
N ILE A 174 -11.74 6.93 3.42
CA ILE A 174 -11.10 5.62 3.48
C ILE A 174 -11.70 4.71 2.40
N ASN A 175 -10.83 4.18 1.54
CA ASN A 175 -11.14 3.07 0.66
C ASN A 175 -10.42 1.83 1.19
N VAL A 176 -11.09 0.69 1.23
CA VAL A 176 -10.47 -0.56 1.69
C VAL A 176 -10.20 -1.43 0.47
N ILE A 177 -8.95 -1.87 0.31
CA ILE A 177 -8.51 -2.84 -0.67
C ILE A 177 -8.41 -4.16 0.07
N LYS A 178 -9.15 -5.17 -0.38
CA LYS A 178 -9.07 -6.49 0.23
C LYS A 178 -8.11 -7.37 -0.54
N MET A 179 -7.06 -7.79 0.14
CA MET A 179 -6.04 -8.65 -0.44
C MET A 179 -6.49 -10.10 -0.33
N LEU A 180 -6.49 -10.76 -1.49
CA LEU A 180 -6.70 -12.19 -1.63
C LEU A 180 -5.39 -12.78 -2.15
N TYR A 181 -4.67 -13.46 -1.26
CA TYR A 181 -3.51 -14.23 -1.65
C TYR A 181 -3.99 -15.61 -2.09
N HIS A 182 -3.89 -15.88 -3.38
CA HIS A 182 -3.93 -17.23 -3.89
C HIS A 182 -2.49 -17.61 -4.22
N SER A 183 -1.92 -18.54 -3.47
CA SER A 183 -0.69 -19.17 -3.92
C SER A 183 -1.01 -19.89 -5.22
N MET A 184 -0.42 -19.47 -6.35
CA MET A 184 -0.27 -20.36 -7.51
C MET A 184 0.78 -21.44 -7.18
N LEU A 185 0.64 -22.08 -6.02
CA LEU A 185 1.26 -23.36 -5.78
C LEU A 185 0.58 -24.32 -6.75
N PRO A 186 1.33 -25.11 -7.54
CA PRO A 186 0.72 -26.17 -8.30
C PRO A 186 -0.07 -27.02 -7.31
N PHE A 187 -1.38 -27.12 -7.49
CA PHE A 187 -2.16 -28.19 -6.89
C PHE A 187 -1.62 -29.49 -7.49
N SER A 188 -0.57 -30.07 -6.90
CA SER A 188 -0.28 -31.46 -7.15
C SER A 188 -1.39 -32.24 -6.46
N ASP A 189 -2.15 -33.03 -7.22
CA ASP A 189 -3.30 -33.84 -6.79
C ASP A 189 -3.02 -34.88 -5.67
N ASN A 190 -1.86 -34.81 -5.01
CA ASN A 190 -1.39 -35.83 -4.07
C ASN A 190 -1.47 -35.44 -2.59
N LEU A 191 -2.07 -34.30 -2.22
CA LEU A 191 -2.11 -33.88 -0.81
C LEU A 191 -3.14 -34.65 0.06
N PHE A 192 -3.98 -35.50 -0.54
CA PHE A 192 -4.91 -36.40 0.16
C PHE A 192 -4.64 -37.90 -0.06
N ARG A 193 -3.45 -38.27 -0.54
CA ARG A 193 -2.99 -39.67 -0.55
C ARG A 193 -1.85 -39.84 0.45
N ARG A 194 -2.20 -39.98 1.73
CA ARG A 194 -1.54 -40.84 2.73
C ARG A 194 -2.31 -40.84 4.03
#